data_AF-A0A840S0Y1-F1
#
_entry.id   AF-A0A840S0Y1-F1
#
_cell.length_a   1.000
_cell.length_b   1.000
_cell.length_c   1.000
_cell.angle_alpha   90.00
_cell.angle_beta   90.00
_cell.angle_gamma   90.00
#
_symmetry.space_group_name_H-M   'P 1'
#
loop_
_entity.id
_entity.type
_entity.pdbx_description
1 polymer ?
#
loop_
_entity_poly.entity_id
_entity_poly.type
_entity_poly.pdbx_seq_one_letter_code
_entity_poly.pdbx_strand_id
1 'polypeptide(L)'
;MTRLFLNAIQTVRSPRPPGSKAPRRWLFMLAISLLLHLSLIKWGSEMLGIQQSASHPAPIVIATLIGLPPVAKPILSPTPVAPKPAPVKPKAQKKTISRPQKISAEPEVPDTPIRETRTPILPTDAVSNIALGNAAEPVPITDNAANAATPTAPVPAAPPTASPTAAPSPTANALHFQTKPPPSAELKYDVEALSKGQTYHGGGKITWQTDGSHYTINGEAGVLFISALDFKSTGEINGFGVAPTLYTEKKFRKPPTSTTFQRDQNTITFSASANNYPRTGGEQDRASIVWQLASIGRGDASQIIPGSVIDLFVAGDKDAETWRFQVLGQEDIKVSTGTVKTWHLARKPQLGSTEKTLDIWLAPEQQWYPVRLRFTEKDGDYLDMSLSNLKQLVASAAPG
;
A
#
# COMPACT_ATOMS: atom_id res chain seq x y z
N MET A 1 -6.38 101.85 -37.15
CA MET A 1 -5.23 100.91 -37.16
C MET A 1 -5.63 99.79 -36.21
N THR A 2 -6.03 98.58 -36.62
CA THR A 2 -5.29 97.53 -37.33
C THR A 2 -6.29 96.46 -37.84
N ARG A 3 -5.99 95.82 -38.99
CA ARG A 3 -6.82 94.90 -39.80
C ARG A 3 -6.92 93.46 -39.22
N LEU A 4 -8.01 92.70 -39.53
CA LEU A 4 -8.07 91.50 -40.42
C LEU A 4 -9.28 90.53 -40.13
N PHE A 5 -10.12 90.36 -41.16
CA PHE A 5 -10.82 89.17 -41.74
C PHE A 5 -11.83 88.21 -41.04
N LEU A 6 -12.83 87.87 -41.88
CA LEU A 6 -13.54 86.60 -42.13
C LEU A 6 -14.71 86.12 -41.24
N ASN A 7 -15.93 86.16 -41.80
CA ASN A 7 -16.74 84.97 -42.17
C ASN A 7 -18.19 85.35 -42.46
N ALA A 8 -18.72 84.98 -43.63
CA ALA A 8 -20.14 84.64 -43.77
C ALA A 8 -20.40 83.86 -45.08
N ILE A 9 -21.11 82.76 -44.90
CA ILE A 9 -21.28 81.60 -45.76
C ILE A 9 -22.38 81.83 -46.81
N GLN A 10 -22.13 81.44 -48.06
CA GLN A 10 -23.13 81.41 -49.14
C GLN A 10 -24.01 80.14 -49.04
N THR A 11 -25.32 80.32 -49.19
CA THR A 11 -26.33 79.26 -49.31
C THR A 11 -26.68 79.00 -50.78
N VAL A 12 -26.55 77.75 -51.24
CA VAL A 12 -27.05 77.28 -52.55
C VAL A 12 -28.05 76.14 -52.33
N ARG A 13 -29.20 76.24 -52.99
CA ARG A 13 -30.33 75.28 -52.96
C ARG A 13 -29.94 73.92 -53.53
N SER A 14 -30.40 72.84 -52.89
CA SER A 14 -30.30 71.45 -53.38
C SER A 14 -31.63 70.96 -54.00
N PRO A 15 -31.60 70.06 -55.00
CA PRO A 15 -32.80 69.53 -55.67
C PRO A 15 -33.41 68.30 -54.97
N ARG A 16 -34.71 68.07 -55.19
CA ARG A 16 -35.51 66.91 -54.71
C ARG A 16 -35.08 65.59 -55.38
N PRO A 17 -35.07 64.44 -54.65
CA PRO A 17 -35.00 63.12 -55.26
C PRO A 17 -36.41 62.54 -55.58
N PRO A 18 -36.51 61.61 -56.56
CA PRO A 18 -37.77 61.00 -56.99
C PRO A 18 -38.17 59.80 -56.11
N GLY A 19 -39.48 59.51 -56.07
CA GLY A 19 -40.04 58.40 -55.32
C GLY A 19 -39.73 57.02 -55.90
N SER A 20 -39.39 56.06 -55.05
CA SER A 20 -39.17 54.67 -55.42
C SER A 20 -40.26 53.76 -54.83
N LYS A 21 -41.07 53.17 -55.72
CA LYS A 21 -41.98 52.07 -55.40
C LYS A 21 -41.16 50.78 -55.21
N ALA A 22 -40.58 50.57 -54.02
CA ALA A 22 -39.82 49.36 -53.72
C ALA A 22 -40.12 48.60 -52.39
N PRO A 23 -41.19 48.86 -51.59
CA PRO A 23 -41.37 48.10 -50.34
C PRO A 23 -41.86 46.66 -50.57
N ARG A 24 -42.59 46.40 -51.67
CA ARG A 24 -43.28 45.12 -51.87
C ARG A 24 -42.34 43.99 -52.32
N ARG A 25 -41.31 44.30 -53.10
CA ARG A 25 -40.30 43.30 -53.54
C ARG A 25 -39.38 42.87 -52.40
N TRP A 26 -39.03 43.79 -51.52
CA TRP A 26 -38.27 43.51 -50.30
C TRP A 26 -39.06 42.67 -49.31
N LEU A 27 -40.36 42.98 -49.11
CA LEU A 27 -41.24 42.15 -48.28
C LEU A 27 -41.37 40.72 -48.82
N PHE A 28 -41.47 40.55 -50.14
CA PHE A 28 -41.53 39.23 -50.77
C PHE A 28 -40.24 38.43 -50.55
N MET A 29 -39.07 39.06 -50.71
CA MET A 29 -37.78 38.41 -50.46
C MET A 29 -37.62 38.00 -48.99
N LEU A 30 -38.08 38.84 -48.06
CA LEU A 30 -38.03 38.55 -46.62
C LEU A 30 -38.99 37.41 -46.25
N ALA A 31 -40.20 37.39 -46.84
CA ALA A 31 -41.14 36.30 -46.66
C ALA A 31 -40.60 34.97 -47.19
N ILE A 32 -39.98 34.98 -48.38
CA ILE A 32 -39.35 33.78 -48.98
C ILE A 32 -38.20 33.28 -48.10
N SER A 33 -37.34 34.19 -47.61
CA SER A 33 -36.24 33.84 -46.70
C SER A 33 -36.75 33.18 -45.40
N LEU A 34 -37.80 33.75 -44.81
CA LEU A 34 -38.42 33.19 -43.61
C LEU A 34 -39.01 31.81 -43.87
N LEU A 35 -39.68 31.62 -45.00
CA LEU A 35 -40.29 30.34 -45.39
C LEU A 35 -39.21 29.28 -45.66
N LEU A 36 -38.07 29.68 -46.24
CA LEU A 36 -36.91 28.81 -46.44
C LEU A 36 -36.31 28.38 -45.10
N HIS A 37 -36.14 29.29 -44.15
CA HIS A 37 -35.63 28.96 -42.82
C HIS A 37 -36.57 28.03 -42.04
N LEU A 38 -37.88 28.29 -42.07
CA LEU A 38 -38.86 27.41 -41.45
C LEU A 38 -38.86 26.01 -42.08
N SER A 39 -38.70 25.92 -43.40
CA SER A 39 -38.58 24.64 -44.09
C SER A 39 -37.29 23.90 -43.72
N LEU A 40 -36.17 24.62 -43.55
CA LEU A 40 -34.89 24.02 -43.13
C LEU A 40 -34.94 23.51 -41.69
N ILE A 41 -35.60 24.24 -40.79
CA ILE A 41 -35.78 23.84 -39.39
C ILE A 41 -36.68 22.61 -39.30
N LYS A 42 -37.78 22.59 -40.05
CA LYS A 42 -38.68 21.43 -40.09
C LYS A 42 -37.98 20.20 -40.66
N TRP A 43 -37.25 20.35 -41.75
CA TRP A 43 -36.45 19.27 -42.34
C TRP A 43 -35.35 18.77 -41.39
N GLY A 44 -34.65 19.70 -40.72
CA GLY A 44 -33.68 19.36 -39.68
C GLY A 44 -34.30 18.60 -38.50
N SER A 45 -35.52 18.97 -38.08
CA SER A 45 -36.24 18.26 -37.01
C SER A 45 -36.73 16.86 -37.39
N GLU A 46 -36.97 16.60 -38.68
CA GLU A 46 -37.39 15.29 -39.17
C GLU A 46 -36.19 14.38 -39.50
N MET A 47 -35.04 14.93 -39.91
CA MET A 47 -33.85 14.16 -40.30
C MET A 47 -32.83 13.97 -39.16
N LEU A 48 -32.69 14.97 -38.27
CA LEU A 48 -32.08 14.76 -36.95
C LEU A 48 -33.21 14.35 -36.00
N GLY A 49 -33.65 13.10 -36.11
CA GLY A 49 -34.46 12.50 -35.08
C GLY A 49 -33.70 12.58 -33.76
N ILE A 50 -33.99 13.60 -32.95
CA ILE A 50 -33.85 13.48 -31.51
C ILE A 50 -34.83 12.36 -31.17
N GLN A 51 -34.29 11.14 -31.11
CA GLN A 51 -34.92 10.06 -30.40
C GLN A 51 -35.26 10.66 -29.04
N GLN A 52 -36.52 11.05 -28.86
CA GLN A 52 -37.09 11.08 -27.53
C GLN A 52 -36.96 9.65 -27.08
N SER A 53 -35.86 9.37 -26.36
CA SER A 53 -35.71 8.13 -25.63
C SER A 53 -37.02 7.97 -24.90
N ALA A 54 -37.83 7.01 -25.33
CA ALA A 54 -38.90 6.51 -24.50
C ALA A 54 -38.23 6.29 -23.15
N SER A 55 -38.66 7.07 -22.16
CA SER A 55 -38.26 6.91 -20.78
C SER A 55 -38.77 5.55 -20.36
N HIS A 56 -38.05 4.50 -20.76
CA HIS A 56 -38.06 3.25 -20.06
C HIS A 56 -37.72 3.65 -18.63
N PRO A 57 -38.56 3.32 -17.63
CA PRO A 57 -38.12 3.45 -16.26
C PRO A 57 -36.81 2.68 -16.22
N ALA A 58 -35.70 3.39 -16.02
CA ALA A 58 -34.43 2.76 -15.76
C ALA A 58 -34.72 1.74 -14.65
N PRO A 59 -34.25 0.49 -14.73
CA PRO A 59 -34.32 -0.37 -13.56
C PRO A 59 -33.73 0.45 -12.43
N ILE A 60 -34.55 0.73 -11.42
CA ILE A 60 -34.10 1.44 -10.23
C ILE A 60 -33.11 0.45 -9.61
N VAL A 61 -31.84 0.61 -9.96
CA VAL A 61 -30.74 -0.08 -9.30
C VAL A 61 -30.64 0.63 -7.97
N ILE A 62 -31.38 0.11 -6.99
CA ILE A 62 -31.17 0.44 -5.59
C ILE A 62 -29.81 -0.17 -5.24
N ALA A 63 -28.74 0.59 -5.49
CA ALA A 63 -27.43 0.28 -4.98
C ALA A 63 -27.47 0.58 -3.49
N THR A 64 -27.85 -0.41 -2.68
CA THR A 64 -27.64 -0.34 -1.25
C THR A 64 -26.12 -0.31 -1.04
N LEU A 65 -25.58 0.85 -0.68
CA LEU A 65 -24.21 0.93 -0.20
C LEU A 65 -24.15 0.19 1.13
N ILE A 66 -23.78 -1.09 1.09
CA ILE A 66 -23.34 -1.79 2.28
C ILE A 66 -21.98 -1.18 2.62
N GLY A 67 -21.99 -0.24 3.57
CA GLY A 67 -20.76 0.31 4.11
C GLY A 67 -19.92 -0.82 4.68
N LEU A 68 -18.72 -1.02 4.14
CA LEU A 68 -17.76 -1.96 4.71
C LEU A 68 -17.46 -1.53 6.16
N PRO A 69 -17.40 -2.46 7.13
CA PRO A 69 -17.18 -2.13 8.53
C PRO A 69 -15.88 -1.32 8.67
N PRO A 70 -15.81 -0.27 9.50
CA PRO A 70 -14.62 0.57 9.60
C PRO A 70 -13.39 -0.29 9.90
N VAL A 71 -12.30 -0.08 9.14
CA VAL A 71 -11.03 -0.72 9.47
C VAL A 71 -10.56 -0.15 10.80
N ALA A 72 -10.34 -1.01 11.79
CA ALA A 72 -9.83 -0.57 13.10
C ALA A 72 -8.41 -0.01 12.95
N LYS A 73 -8.14 1.14 13.58
CA LYS A 73 -6.78 1.68 13.66
C LYS A 73 -5.94 0.77 14.57
N PRO A 74 -4.73 0.38 14.16
CA PRO A 74 -3.85 -0.40 15.03
C PRO A 74 -3.55 0.31 16.34
N ILE A 75 -3.47 -0.48 17.41
CA ILE A 75 -3.03 -0.03 18.71
C ILE A 75 -1.51 -0.14 18.73
N LEU A 76 -0.83 0.95 19.10
CA LEU A 76 0.61 0.94 19.35
C LEU A 76 0.91 0.02 20.52
N SER A 77 1.96 -0.79 20.39
CA SER A 77 2.46 -1.56 21.51
C SER A 77 3.02 -0.58 22.57
N PRO A 78 2.74 -0.84 23.87
CA PRO A 78 3.17 0.06 24.93
C PRO A 78 4.69 0.12 24.95
N THR A 79 5.25 1.34 24.86
CA THR A 79 6.69 1.55 25.08
C THR A 79 7.04 0.97 26.44
N PRO A 80 8.03 0.06 26.55
CA PRO A 80 8.52 -0.38 27.86
C PRO A 80 8.94 0.85 28.64
N VAL A 81 8.21 1.18 29.71
CA VAL A 81 8.65 2.20 30.66
C VAL A 81 9.92 1.64 31.26
N ALA A 82 11.07 2.17 30.85
CA ALA A 82 12.33 1.87 31.50
C ALA A 82 12.12 2.09 33.01
N PRO A 83 12.42 1.10 33.87
CA PRO A 83 12.21 1.25 35.29
C PRO A 83 12.97 2.48 35.76
N LYS A 84 12.24 3.45 36.32
CA LYS A 84 12.79 4.68 36.88
C LYS A 84 13.95 4.30 37.80
N PRO A 85 15.18 4.80 37.58
CA PRO A 85 16.28 4.54 38.49
C PRO A 85 15.84 4.92 39.90
N ALA A 86 15.93 3.98 40.83
CA ALA A 86 15.67 4.27 42.24
C ALA A 86 16.58 5.43 42.67
N PRO A 87 16.07 6.40 43.46
CA PRO A 87 16.89 7.52 43.90
C PRO A 87 18.03 6.99 44.77
N VAL A 88 19.26 7.10 44.26
CA VAL A 88 20.48 6.84 45.02
C VAL A 88 20.56 7.88 46.13
N LYS A 89 20.50 7.44 47.38
CA LYS A 89 20.73 8.30 48.56
C LYS A 89 22.12 8.93 48.47
N PRO A 90 22.28 10.24 48.71
CA PRO A 90 23.59 10.88 48.69
C PRO A 90 24.43 10.37 49.87
N LYS A 91 25.58 9.75 49.57
CA LYS A 91 26.63 9.51 50.57
C LYS A 91 27.27 10.85 50.94
N ALA A 92 27.27 11.17 52.22
CA ALA A 92 27.91 12.35 52.78
C ALA A 92 29.41 12.39 52.44
N GLN A 93 29.85 13.46 51.77
CA GLN A 93 31.26 13.77 51.56
C GLN A 93 31.90 14.19 52.89
N LYS A 94 32.93 13.44 53.31
CA LYS A 94 33.82 13.86 54.38
C LYS A 94 34.84 14.84 53.80
N LYS A 95 34.82 16.09 54.26
CA LYS A 95 35.83 17.10 53.94
C LYS A 95 37.19 16.63 54.45
N THR A 96 38.21 16.66 53.60
CA THR A 96 39.61 16.65 54.03
C THR A 96 40.35 17.76 53.29
N ILE A 97 41.23 18.40 54.05
CA ILE A 97 41.71 19.77 53.94
C ILE A 97 42.74 19.90 52.81
N SER A 98 42.60 20.97 52.02
CA SER A 98 43.58 21.42 51.04
C SER A 98 44.76 22.14 51.71
N ARG A 99 45.99 21.76 51.35
CA ARG A 99 47.19 22.62 51.45
C ARG A 99 47.86 22.67 50.06
N PRO A 100 48.32 23.84 49.57
CA PRO A 100 48.77 23.99 48.20
C PRO A 100 50.31 23.91 48.09
N GLN A 101 50.81 23.37 46.97
CA GLN A 101 52.04 23.89 46.38
C GLN A 101 52.08 23.71 44.85
N LYS A 102 52.49 24.82 44.23
CA LYS A 102 52.65 25.18 42.81
C LYS A 102 53.94 24.58 42.23
N ILE A 103 54.11 24.71 40.89
CA ILE A 103 55.29 24.53 40.00
C ILE A 103 55.08 23.30 39.08
N SER A 104 55.30 23.27 37.76
CA SER A 104 55.63 24.23 36.68
C SER A 104 55.74 23.42 35.37
N ALA A 105 55.61 24.11 34.22
CA ALA A 105 56.13 23.81 32.88
C ALA A 105 55.37 22.85 31.92
N GLU A 106 54.77 23.49 30.89
CA GLU A 106 55.09 23.42 29.43
C GLU A 106 54.95 22.08 28.65
N PRO A 107 54.56 22.10 27.35
CA PRO A 107 53.93 20.98 26.65
C PRO A 107 54.88 20.29 25.64
N GLU A 108 54.50 19.08 25.22
CA GLU A 108 55.04 18.47 24.00
C GLU A 108 54.00 17.56 23.33
N VAL A 109 53.75 17.82 22.06
CA VAL A 109 53.09 16.91 21.09
C VAL A 109 54.25 16.28 20.30
N PRO A 110 54.25 14.97 19.94
CA PRO A 110 53.81 14.62 18.59
C PRO A 110 53.25 13.18 18.36
N ASP A 111 52.36 13.08 17.38
CA ASP A 111 52.19 12.11 16.27
C ASP A 111 52.45 10.57 16.36
N THR A 112 51.37 9.82 16.06
CA THR A 112 51.24 8.62 15.16
C THR A 112 51.81 7.24 15.58
N PRO A 113 51.52 6.11 14.89
CA PRO A 113 50.23 5.53 14.44
C PRO A 113 50.07 3.99 14.69
N ILE A 114 48.83 3.47 14.51
CA ILE A 114 48.38 2.12 14.06
C ILE A 114 49.09 0.84 14.57
N ARG A 115 48.32 -0.06 15.23
CA ARG A 115 48.45 -1.52 15.03
C ARG A 115 47.14 -2.27 15.33
N GLU A 116 46.50 -2.77 14.28
CA GLU A 116 45.52 -3.86 14.36
C GLU A 116 46.20 -5.14 14.86
N THR A 117 45.56 -5.85 15.79
CA THR A 117 45.87 -7.27 16.04
C THR A 117 44.57 -8.05 15.94
N ARG A 118 44.50 -8.82 14.86
CA ARG A 118 43.47 -9.80 14.51
C ARG A 118 43.92 -11.15 15.08
N THR A 119 43.18 -11.71 16.02
CA THR A 119 43.41 -13.07 16.53
C THR A 119 42.65 -14.08 15.65
N PRO A 120 43.29 -15.15 15.15
CA PRO A 120 42.63 -16.18 14.36
C PRO A 120 42.05 -17.31 15.24
N ILE A 121 40.97 -17.90 14.72
CA ILE A 121 40.25 -19.07 15.23
C ILE A 121 40.98 -20.35 14.80
N LEU A 122 41.15 -21.31 15.71
CA LEU A 122 41.45 -22.71 15.39
C LEU A 122 40.16 -23.55 15.53
N PRO A 123 39.83 -24.43 14.58
CA PRO A 123 38.90 -25.54 14.78
C PRO A 123 39.67 -26.81 15.21
N THR A 124 39.09 -27.59 16.10
CA THR A 124 39.56 -28.95 16.42
C THR A 124 38.37 -29.90 16.36
N ASP A 125 38.47 -30.86 15.45
CA ASP A 125 37.66 -32.07 15.40
C ASP A 125 37.95 -32.98 16.61
N ALA A 126 36.91 -33.56 17.20
CA ALA A 126 37.02 -34.82 17.91
C ALA A 126 35.66 -35.53 17.96
N VAL A 127 35.59 -36.61 17.19
CA VAL A 127 34.63 -37.72 17.26
C VAL A 127 34.73 -38.44 18.61
N SER A 128 33.58 -38.91 19.13
CA SER A 128 33.48 -40.16 19.90
C SER A 128 32.04 -40.66 20.00
N ASN A 129 31.79 -41.81 19.36
CA ASN A 129 30.66 -42.72 19.59
C ASN A 129 31.06 -43.73 20.68
N ILE A 130 30.22 -43.97 21.70
CA ILE A 130 29.94 -45.24 22.43
C ILE A 130 28.58 -45.00 23.13
N ALA A 131 27.43 -45.56 22.76
CA ALA A 131 26.90 -46.93 22.81
C ALA A 131 26.50 -47.47 24.22
N LEU A 132 25.23 -47.92 24.28
CA LEU A 132 24.56 -48.88 25.19
C LEU A 132 24.01 -48.46 26.57
N GLY A 133 22.71 -48.75 26.76
CA GLY A 133 22.04 -48.84 28.06
C GLY A 133 20.53 -49.05 27.93
N ASN A 134 20.10 -50.28 27.64
CA ASN A 134 18.73 -50.71 27.42
C ASN A 134 18.01 -51.11 28.72
N ALA A 135 16.68 -50.98 28.72
CA ALA A 135 15.66 -51.76 29.45
C ALA A 135 15.47 -51.63 30.98
N ALA A 136 14.25 -51.21 31.38
CA ALA A 136 13.46 -51.88 32.41
C ALA A 136 11.98 -51.38 32.45
N GLU A 137 11.08 -52.21 31.93
CA GLU A 137 9.69 -52.46 32.38
C GLU A 137 9.56 -54.01 32.42
N PRO A 138 8.53 -54.68 33.00
CA PRO A 138 7.25 -54.27 33.63
C PRO A 138 7.13 -54.85 35.08
N VAL A 139 6.03 -54.90 35.86
CA VAL A 139 4.67 -55.48 35.72
C VAL A 139 3.85 -55.21 37.04
N PRO A 140 2.58 -55.66 37.25
CA PRO A 140 1.46 -54.81 37.69
C PRO A 140 0.81 -55.23 39.03
N ILE A 141 -0.27 -54.55 39.44
CA ILE A 141 -1.30 -55.12 40.32
C ILE A 141 -2.68 -54.50 40.07
N THR A 142 -3.61 -55.38 39.67
CA THR A 142 -5.08 -55.47 39.79
C THR A 142 -5.62 -55.03 41.17
N ASP A 143 -6.89 -54.73 41.46
CA ASP A 143 -8.20 -54.91 40.82
C ASP A 143 -9.29 -54.09 41.58
N ASN A 144 -10.48 -54.00 40.96
CA ASN A 144 -11.84 -53.94 41.55
C ASN A 144 -12.53 -52.64 42.05
N ALA A 145 -13.48 -52.20 41.22
CA ALA A 145 -14.95 -52.28 41.40
C ALA A 145 -15.71 -51.58 42.58
N ALA A 146 -16.55 -50.61 42.15
CA ALA A 146 -18.00 -50.46 42.38
C ALA A 146 -18.61 -50.34 43.79
N ASN A 147 -19.17 -49.15 44.09
CA ASN A 147 -20.52 -48.87 44.64
C ASN A 147 -20.53 -47.39 45.11
N ALA A 148 -21.62 -46.62 45.17
CA ALA A 148 -23.02 -46.75 44.81
C ALA A 148 -23.58 -45.31 44.75
N ALA A 149 -24.54 -45.08 43.87
CA ALA A 149 -25.33 -43.85 43.82
C ALA A 149 -26.51 -43.93 44.80
N THR A 150 -26.93 -42.79 45.38
CA THR A 150 -28.34 -42.51 45.72
C THR A 150 -28.55 -40.99 45.92
N PRO A 151 -29.76 -40.46 45.66
CA PRO A 151 -30.00 -39.08 45.24
C PRO A 151 -30.61 -38.20 46.35
N THR A 152 -30.54 -36.88 46.17
CA THR A 152 -31.41 -35.93 46.89
C THR A 152 -32.09 -34.99 45.88
N ALA A 153 -33.41 -34.91 46.03
CA ALA A 153 -34.40 -34.26 45.17
C ALA A 153 -34.36 -32.71 45.23
N PRO A 154 -35.09 -32.01 44.32
CA PRO A 154 -34.86 -30.61 43.98
C PRO A 154 -35.68 -29.63 44.83
N VAL A 155 -35.17 -28.41 45.01
CA VAL A 155 -35.91 -27.26 45.58
C VAL A 155 -35.99 -26.15 44.51
N PRO A 156 -37.14 -25.48 44.29
CA PRO A 156 -37.34 -24.59 43.15
C PRO A 156 -37.10 -23.09 43.44
N ALA A 157 -36.71 -22.41 42.36
CA ALA A 157 -36.95 -21.00 42.00
C ALA A 157 -36.19 -19.84 42.69
N ALA A 158 -35.29 -19.21 41.93
CA ALA A 158 -35.31 -17.77 41.63
C ALA A 158 -34.49 -17.50 40.34
N PRO A 159 -34.94 -16.64 39.41
CA PRO A 159 -34.26 -16.42 38.13
C PRO A 159 -33.01 -15.54 38.32
N PRO A 160 -31.82 -15.94 37.83
CA PRO A 160 -30.72 -15.00 37.72
C PRO A 160 -30.98 -14.03 36.57
N THR A 161 -31.05 -12.76 36.96
CA THR A 161 -30.98 -11.55 36.16
C THR A 161 -30.09 -11.74 34.93
N ALA A 162 -30.62 -11.43 33.75
CA ALA A 162 -29.87 -11.41 32.50
C ALA A 162 -28.61 -10.56 32.67
N SER A 163 -27.44 -11.21 32.72
CA SER A 163 -26.18 -10.52 32.50
C SER A 163 -26.21 -9.99 31.08
N PRO A 164 -25.84 -8.72 30.82
CA PRO A 164 -25.67 -8.26 29.47
C PRO A 164 -24.63 -9.18 28.82
N THR A 165 -25.07 -9.87 27.76
CA THR A 165 -24.16 -10.58 26.86
C THR A 165 -23.10 -9.57 26.46
N ALA A 166 -21.89 -9.75 26.99
CA ALA A 166 -20.72 -9.08 26.47
C ALA A 166 -20.69 -9.44 24.99
N ALA A 167 -20.94 -8.45 24.13
CA ALA A 167 -20.76 -8.59 22.71
C ALA A 167 -19.38 -9.23 22.50
N PRO A 168 -19.26 -10.26 21.64
CA PRO A 168 -17.95 -10.82 21.34
C PRO A 168 -17.08 -9.65 20.88
N SER A 169 -16.05 -9.34 21.67
CA SER A 169 -14.95 -8.52 21.18
C SER A 169 -14.48 -9.22 19.90
N PRO A 170 -14.33 -8.52 18.76
CA PRO A 170 -13.75 -9.13 17.59
C PRO A 170 -12.30 -9.46 17.95
N THR A 171 -12.05 -10.68 18.44
CA THR A 171 -10.76 -11.31 18.27
C THR A 171 -10.56 -11.27 16.76
N ALA A 172 -9.58 -10.48 16.32
CA ALA A 172 -9.13 -10.51 14.94
C ALA A 172 -8.65 -11.95 14.70
N ASN A 173 -9.57 -12.82 14.26
CA ASN A 173 -9.23 -14.06 13.62
C ASN A 173 -8.37 -13.63 12.44
N ALA A 174 -7.05 -13.79 12.56
CA ALA A 174 -6.15 -13.64 11.44
C ALA A 174 -6.70 -14.57 10.35
N LEU A 175 -7.29 -13.96 9.30
CA LEU A 175 -7.85 -14.73 8.20
C LEU A 175 -6.70 -15.53 7.61
N HIS A 176 -6.74 -16.84 7.80
CA HIS A 176 -5.71 -17.72 7.30
C HIS A 176 -6.02 -18.02 5.84
N PHE A 177 -5.25 -17.44 4.93
CA PHE A 177 -5.41 -17.67 3.50
C PHE A 177 -4.62 -18.90 3.06
N GLN A 178 -5.16 -19.65 2.10
CA GLN A 178 -4.35 -20.62 1.38
C GLN A 178 -3.45 -19.86 0.41
N THR A 179 -2.14 -20.05 0.55
CA THR A 179 -1.15 -19.30 -0.21
C THR A 179 -0.23 -20.23 -0.98
N LYS A 180 0.11 -19.84 -2.21
CA LYS A 180 1.06 -20.58 -3.04
C LYS A 180 1.95 -19.59 -3.81
N PRO A 181 3.12 -19.21 -3.27
CA PRO A 181 3.96 -18.18 -3.87
C PRO A 181 4.27 -18.43 -5.34
N PRO A 182 4.31 -17.38 -6.17
CA PRO A 182 4.67 -17.51 -7.57
C PRO A 182 6.13 -17.97 -7.70
N PRO A 183 6.50 -18.64 -8.80
CA PRO A 183 7.90 -18.99 -9.05
C PRO A 183 8.80 -17.75 -9.05
N SER A 184 10.09 -17.93 -8.75
CA SER A 184 11.10 -16.86 -8.84
C SER A 184 11.09 -16.22 -10.23
N ALA A 185 11.15 -14.88 -10.29
CA ALA A 185 11.11 -14.13 -11.55
C ALA A 185 11.73 -12.74 -11.41
N GLU A 186 12.23 -12.21 -12.54
CA GLU A 186 12.54 -10.81 -12.75
C GLU A 186 11.46 -10.17 -13.62
N LEU A 187 10.86 -9.10 -13.11
CA LEU A 187 9.83 -8.31 -13.78
C LEU A 187 10.42 -6.93 -14.07
N LYS A 188 10.43 -6.51 -15.32
CA LYS A 188 10.78 -5.15 -15.73
C LYS A 188 9.52 -4.38 -16.09
N TYR A 189 9.54 -3.08 -15.82
CA TYR A 189 8.39 -2.20 -16.00
C TYR A 189 8.78 -0.97 -16.79
N ASP A 190 7.89 -0.55 -17.67
CA ASP A 190 7.84 0.82 -18.18
C ASP A 190 7.18 1.69 -17.11
N VAL A 191 7.84 2.77 -16.73
CA VAL A 191 7.39 3.66 -15.66
C VAL A 191 6.87 4.97 -16.24
N GLU A 192 5.69 5.37 -15.84
CA GLU A 192 5.14 6.70 -16.06
C GLU A 192 4.85 7.35 -14.70
N ALA A 193 5.40 8.54 -14.48
CA ALA A 193 5.20 9.29 -13.24
C ALA A 193 4.62 10.66 -13.55
N LEU A 194 3.49 11.00 -12.94
CA LEU A 194 2.99 12.38 -12.91
C LEU A 194 3.51 13.03 -11.63
N SER A 195 4.25 14.14 -11.77
CA SER A 195 4.58 14.99 -10.64
C SER A 195 4.43 16.46 -10.93
N LYS A 196 3.64 17.16 -10.10
CA LYS A 196 3.38 18.60 -10.22
C LYS A 196 2.90 19.00 -11.62
N GLY A 197 2.01 18.19 -12.19
CA GLY A 197 1.43 18.42 -13.51
C GLY A 197 2.34 18.08 -14.70
N GLN A 198 3.54 17.53 -14.46
CA GLN A 198 4.45 17.08 -15.52
C GLN A 198 4.59 15.56 -15.51
N THR A 199 4.47 14.97 -16.69
CA THR A 199 4.65 13.52 -16.88
C THR A 199 6.10 13.22 -17.21
N TYR A 200 6.63 12.20 -16.57
CA TYR A 200 7.97 11.70 -16.80
C TYR A 200 7.94 10.19 -17.07
N HIS A 201 8.90 9.72 -17.84
CA HIS A 201 9.02 8.30 -18.19
C HIS A 201 10.34 7.72 -17.70
N GLY A 202 10.33 6.42 -17.42
CA GLY A 202 11.52 5.69 -16.98
C GLY A 202 11.30 4.20 -16.96
N GLY A 203 12.05 3.53 -16.08
CA GLY A 203 12.04 2.09 -15.96
C GLY A 203 12.06 1.66 -14.50
N GLY A 204 11.54 0.46 -14.27
CA GLY A 204 11.58 -0.19 -12.97
C GLY A 204 11.88 -1.68 -13.12
N LYS A 205 12.33 -2.30 -12.03
CA LYS A 205 12.59 -3.72 -11.96
C LYS A 205 12.19 -4.23 -10.59
N ILE A 206 11.50 -5.37 -10.54
CA ILE A 206 11.25 -6.12 -9.32
C ILE A 206 11.74 -7.54 -9.54
N THR A 207 12.68 -7.99 -8.72
CA THR A 207 13.16 -9.36 -8.69
C THR A 207 12.57 -10.05 -7.46
N TRP A 208 11.75 -11.07 -7.70
CA TRP A 208 11.22 -11.99 -6.70
C TRP A 208 11.98 -13.30 -6.75
N GLN A 209 12.47 -13.74 -5.59
CA GLN A 209 13.17 -15.01 -5.45
C GLN A 209 12.61 -15.75 -4.24
N THR A 210 12.39 -17.05 -4.41
CA THR A 210 12.04 -17.96 -3.32
C THR A 210 12.59 -19.35 -3.58
N ASP A 211 12.99 -20.03 -2.50
CA ASP A 211 13.35 -21.46 -2.48
C ASP A 211 12.22 -22.33 -1.90
N GLY A 212 11.07 -21.73 -1.58
CA GLY A 212 9.92 -22.36 -0.94
C GLY A 212 9.89 -22.22 0.60
N SER A 213 11.00 -21.83 1.24
CA SER A 213 11.09 -21.57 2.69
C SER A 213 11.46 -20.12 3.00
N HIS A 214 12.25 -19.49 2.14
CA HIS A 214 12.67 -18.10 2.23
C HIS A 214 12.29 -17.35 0.96
N TYR A 215 12.24 -16.03 1.08
CA TYR A 215 12.09 -15.16 -0.07
C TYR A 215 12.97 -13.91 0.01
N THR A 216 13.23 -13.33 -1.16
CA THR A 216 13.79 -12.00 -1.30
C THR A 216 13.05 -11.25 -2.40
N ILE A 217 12.67 -10.01 -2.12
CA ILE A 217 12.20 -9.02 -3.07
C ILE A 217 13.27 -7.93 -3.16
N ASN A 218 13.75 -7.65 -4.36
CA ASN A 218 14.52 -6.43 -4.64
C ASN A 218 13.78 -5.62 -5.70
N GLY A 219 13.53 -4.34 -5.42
CA GLY A 219 12.83 -3.46 -6.32
C GLY A 219 13.53 -2.13 -6.50
N GLU A 220 13.48 -1.62 -7.72
CA GLU A 220 13.97 -0.30 -8.09
C GLU A 220 12.98 0.33 -9.08
N ALA A 221 12.73 1.62 -8.95
CA ALA A 221 11.96 2.40 -9.91
C ALA A 221 12.59 3.78 -10.06
N GLY A 222 12.71 4.24 -11.30
CA GLY A 222 13.36 5.51 -11.60
C GLY A 222 12.82 6.16 -12.86
N VAL A 223 13.15 7.44 -12.99
CA VAL A 223 12.73 8.33 -14.08
C VAL A 223 13.96 9.06 -14.58
N LEU A 224 14.14 9.18 -15.90
CA LEU A 224 15.22 9.98 -16.51
C LEU A 224 16.60 9.77 -15.83
N PHE A 225 17.04 8.51 -15.72
CA PHE A 225 18.30 8.07 -15.07
C PHE A 225 18.41 8.31 -13.56
N ILE A 226 17.37 8.82 -12.90
CA ILE A 226 17.33 9.05 -11.46
C ILE A 226 16.54 7.94 -10.78
N SER A 227 17.16 7.21 -9.85
CA SER A 227 16.40 6.29 -8.98
C SER A 227 15.47 7.08 -8.07
N ALA A 228 14.18 6.81 -8.20
CA ALA A 228 13.12 7.44 -7.40
C ALA A 228 12.88 6.67 -6.10
N LEU A 229 12.99 5.34 -6.16
CA LEU A 229 12.75 4.42 -5.06
C LEU A 229 13.56 3.14 -5.26
N ASP A 230 14.37 2.79 -4.27
CA ASP A 230 14.95 1.46 -4.11
C ASP A 230 14.33 0.80 -2.87
N PHE A 231 13.98 -0.48 -2.95
CA PHE A 231 13.45 -1.22 -1.81
C PHE A 231 13.88 -2.68 -1.81
N LYS A 232 13.90 -3.27 -0.62
CA LYS A 232 14.20 -4.68 -0.41
C LYS A 232 13.33 -5.23 0.71
N SER A 233 12.78 -6.42 0.52
CA SER A 233 12.09 -7.18 1.57
C SER A 233 12.66 -8.60 1.60
N THR A 234 12.93 -9.11 2.79
CA THR A 234 13.40 -10.49 3.00
C THR A 234 12.63 -11.12 4.13
N GLY A 235 12.38 -12.42 4.03
CA GLY A 235 11.70 -13.16 5.07
C GLY A 235 11.53 -14.63 4.71
N GLU A 236 10.51 -15.24 5.30
CA GLU A 236 10.19 -16.65 5.14
C GLU A 236 8.87 -16.82 4.37
N ILE A 237 8.68 -18.03 3.86
CA ILE A 237 7.38 -18.55 3.43
C ILE A 237 6.92 -19.51 4.53
N ASN A 238 5.79 -19.23 5.18
CA ASN A 238 5.24 -20.06 6.25
C ASN A 238 3.72 -20.26 6.09
N GLY A 239 3.04 -20.76 7.13
CA GLY A 239 1.59 -21.01 7.09
C GLY A 239 0.76 -19.79 6.67
N PHE A 240 1.20 -18.58 7.00
CA PHE A 240 0.53 -17.33 6.59
C PHE A 240 0.89 -16.87 5.18
N GLY A 241 1.79 -17.57 4.48
CA GLY A 241 2.33 -17.17 3.17
C GLY A 241 3.63 -16.38 3.29
N VAL A 242 3.72 -15.26 2.59
CA VAL A 242 4.88 -14.35 2.61
C VAL A 242 4.96 -13.69 3.99
N ALA A 243 6.03 -13.96 4.72
CA ALA A 243 6.21 -13.48 6.09
C ALA A 243 7.52 -12.69 6.22
N PRO A 244 7.47 -11.34 6.16
CA PRO A 244 8.64 -10.50 6.21
C PRO A 244 9.36 -10.58 7.56
N THR A 245 10.68 -10.44 7.49
CA THR A 245 11.58 -10.27 8.64
C THR A 245 12.23 -8.90 8.61
N LEU A 246 12.61 -8.41 7.42
CA LEU A 246 13.24 -7.11 7.24
C LEU A 246 12.77 -6.47 5.93
N TYR A 247 12.36 -5.22 6.02
CA TYR A 247 12.10 -4.33 4.90
C TYR A 247 13.04 -3.13 4.97
N THR A 248 13.56 -2.70 3.82
CA THR A 248 14.33 -1.47 3.69
C THR A 248 13.87 -0.69 2.47
N GLU A 249 13.77 0.62 2.57
CA GLU A 249 13.50 1.50 1.43
C GLU A 249 14.41 2.73 1.42
N LYS A 250 14.75 3.21 0.23
CA LYS A 250 15.49 4.44 -0.01
C LYS A 250 14.77 5.24 -1.08
N LYS A 251 14.13 6.33 -0.65
CA LYS A 251 13.48 7.29 -1.53
C LYS A 251 14.51 8.32 -2.01
N PHE A 252 14.27 8.89 -3.20
CA PHE A 252 15.13 9.94 -3.75
C PHE A 252 15.34 11.08 -2.75
N ARG A 253 16.61 11.44 -2.51
CA ARG A 253 17.04 12.49 -1.56
C ARG A 253 16.59 12.29 -0.11
N LYS A 254 16.20 11.07 0.28
CA LYS A 254 15.87 10.72 1.67
C LYS A 254 16.86 9.67 2.18
N PRO A 255 17.16 9.67 3.49
CA PRO A 255 17.94 8.61 4.09
C PRO A 255 17.19 7.27 3.98
N PRO A 256 17.89 6.13 3.91
CA PRO A 256 17.25 4.83 3.92
C PRO A 256 16.55 4.58 5.26
N THR A 257 15.43 3.88 5.21
CA THR A 257 14.67 3.45 6.39
C THR A 257 14.54 1.93 6.40
N SER A 258 14.27 1.36 7.57
CA SER A 258 14.08 -0.07 7.76
C SER A 258 12.95 -0.37 8.73
N THR A 259 12.26 -1.47 8.47
CA THR A 259 11.17 -2.01 9.29
C THR A 259 11.49 -3.47 9.58
N THR A 260 11.56 -3.83 10.85
CA THR A 260 11.98 -5.15 11.32
C THR A 260 10.84 -5.86 12.02
N PHE A 261 10.58 -7.10 11.64
CA PHE A 261 9.54 -7.96 12.20
C PHE A 261 10.20 -8.98 13.12
N GLN A 262 10.21 -8.69 14.42
CA GLN A 262 10.92 -9.48 15.42
C GLN A 262 10.01 -10.59 15.93
N ARG A 263 10.30 -11.85 15.54
CA ARG A 263 9.51 -13.02 15.96
C ARG A 263 9.65 -13.30 17.45
N ASP A 264 10.87 -13.34 17.95
CA ASP A 264 11.15 -13.68 19.35
C ASP A 264 10.54 -12.65 20.33
N GLN A 265 10.44 -11.40 19.89
CA GLN A 265 9.88 -10.30 20.68
C GLN A 265 8.40 -10.01 20.35
N ASN A 266 7.79 -10.74 19.40
CA ASN A 266 6.44 -10.49 18.89
C ASN A 266 6.15 -8.99 18.62
N THR A 267 7.10 -8.30 17.99
CA THR A 267 7.05 -6.84 17.80
C THR A 267 7.53 -6.43 16.41
N ILE A 268 6.94 -5.37 15.86
CA ILE A 268 7.40 -4.68 14.64
C ILE A 268 8.00 -3.34 15.06
N THR A 269 9.21 -3.06 14.60
CA THR A 269 9.97 -1.84 14.93
C THR A 269 10.47 -1.12 13.68
N PHE A 270 10.69 0.19 13.78
CA PHE A 270 11.11 1.04 12.66
C PHE A 270 12.39 1.79 12.99
N SER A 271 13.24 2.04 11.99
CA SER A 271 14.42 2.88 12.18
C SER A 271 14.12 4.38 12.13
N ALA A 272 12.99 4.78 11.55
CA ALA A 272 12.62 6.18 11.36
C ALA A 272 11.56 6.69 12.37
N SER A 273 11.25 5.89 13.40
CA SER A 273 10.20 6.14 14.38
C SER A 273 10.43 5.34 15.66
N ALA A 274 9.96 5.84 16.80
CA ALA A 274 9.93 5.10 18.07
C ALA A 274 8.67 4.24 18.23
N ASN A 275 7.76 4.27 17.24
CA ASN A 275 6.58 3.42 17.24
C ASN A 275 6.98 1.95 17.22
N ASN A 276 6.13 1.14 17.83
CA ASN A 276 6.22 -0.30 17.76
C ASN A 276 4.81 -0.87 17.75
N TYR A 277 4.62 -1.99 17.05
CA TYR A 277 3.32 -2.67 16.93
C TYR A 277 3.47 -4.13 17.31
N PRO A 278 2.41 -4.78 17.82
CA PRO A 278 2.45 -6.19 18.12
C PRO A 278 2.58 -6.99 16.80
N ARG A 279 3.26 -8.13 16.87
CA ARG A 279 3.38 -9.09 15.78
C ARG A 279 2.69 -10.39 16.19
N THR A 280 1.69 -10.78 15.42
CA THR A 280 0.80 -11.92 15.64
C THR A 280 0.84 -12.96 14.52
N GLY A 281 1.46 -12.63 13.37
CA GLY A 281 1.53 -13.47 12.18
C GLY A 281 0.66 -12.92 11.05
N GLY A 282 1.16 -13.01 9.82
CA GLY A 282 0.47 -12.51 8.62
C GLY A 282 0.67 -11.03 8.32
N GLU A 283 1.37 -10.28 9.19
CA GLU A 283 1.74 -8.89 8.91
C GLU A 283 2.67 -8.78 7.71
N GLN A 284 2.51 -7.73 6.93
CA GLN A 284 3.25 -7.47 5.69
C GLN A 284 4.04 -6.17 5.78
N ASP A 285 5.02 -5.99 4.91
CA ASP A 285 5.60 -4.70 4.57
C ASP A 285 5.06 -4.21 3.21
N ARG A 286 5.40 -2.96 2.83
CA ARG A 286 4.90 -2.33 1.60
C ARG A 286 5.31 -3.06 0.31
N ALA A 287 6.35 -3.90 0.32
CA ALA A 287 6.79 -4.66 -0.85
C ALA A 287 6.18 -6.07 -0.88
N SER A 288 6.23 -6.78 0.25
CA SER A 288 5.72 -8.14 0.42
C SER A 288 4.21 -8.25 0.22
N ILE A 289 3.44 -7.19 0.54
CA ILE A 289 1.98 -7.18 0.37
C ILE A 289 1.50 -7.56 -1.05
N VAL A 290 2.21 -7.10 -2.09
CA VAL A 290 1.87 -7.42 -3.49
C VAL A 290 2.07 -8.91 -3.76
N TRP A 291 3.15 -9.48 -3.23
CA TRP A 291 3.49 -10.89 -3.38
C TRP A 291 2.62 -11.79 -2.50
N GLN A 292 2.16 -11.29 -1.36
CA GLN A 292 1.16 -11.97 -0.54
C GLN A 292 -0.17 -12.08 -1.29
N LEU A 293 -0.66 -10.99 -1.89
CA LEU A 293 -1.88 -11.02 -2.70
C LEU A 293 -1.76 -11.95 -3.92
N ALA A 294 -0.62 -11.92 -4.61
CA ALA A 294 -0.32 -12.87 -5.68
C ALA A 294 -0.33 -14.33 -5.16
N SER A 295 0.24 -14.57 -3.98
CA SER A 295 0.26 -15.89 -3.35
C SER A 295 -1.12 -16.37 -2.93
N ILE A 296 -1.98 -15.49 -2.41
CA ILE A 296 -3.37 -15.78 -2.07
C ILE A 296 -4.14 -16.19 -3.33
N GLY A 297 -4.12 -15.36 -4.38
CA GLY A 297 -4.84 -15.67 -5.62
C GLY A 297 -4.35 -16.95 -6.30
N ARG A 298 -3.04 -17.21 -6.26
CA ARG A 298 -2.45 -18.44 -6.81
C ARG A 298 -2.72 -19.69 -5.96
N GLY A 299 -2.88 -19.53 -4.65
CA GLY A 299 -3.19 -20.62 -3.72
C GLY A 299 -4.66 -20.98 -3.75
N ASP A 300 -5.54 -19.97 -3.76
CA ASP A 300 -6.98 -20.11 -3.81
C ASP A 300 -7.60 -18.91 -4.56
N ALA A 301 -7.87 -19.13 -5.86
CA ALA A 301 -8.46 -18.11 -6.72
C ALA A 301 -9.88 -17.70 -6.28
N SER A 302 -10.57 -18.51 -5.47
CA SER A 302 -11.92 -18.17 -4.98
C SER A 302 -11.92 -16.99 -4.00
N GLN A 303 -10.75 -16.64 -3.44
CA GLN A 303 -10.57 -15.44 -2.62
C GLN A 303 -10.59 -14.16 -3.46
N ILE A 304 -10.24 -14.23 -4.75
CA ILE A 304 -10.13 -13.09 -5.65
C ILE A 304 -11.32 -13.10 -6.62
N ILE A 305 -12.47 -12.69 -6.12
CA ILE A 305 -13.70 -12.50 -6.89
C ILE A 305 -14.21 -11.06 -6.74
N PRO A 306 -15.03 -10.54 -7.68
CA PRO A 306 -15.45 -9.14 -7.62
C PRO A 306 -16.21 -8.84 -6.33
N GLY A 307 -15.86 -7.72 -5.69
CA GLY A 307 -16.44 -7.29 -4.42
C GLY A 307 -15.80 -7.92 -3.18
N SER A 308 -14.93 -8.92 -3.31
CA SER A 308 -14.16 -9.44 -2.18
C SER A 308 -13.29 -8.38 -1.54
N VAL A 309 -13.11 -8.50 -0.23
CA VAL A 309 -12.32 -7.60 0.58
C VAL A 309 -11.25 -8.39 1.32
N ILE A 310 -10.01 -7.94 1.23
CA ILE A 310 -8.85 -8.55 1.88
C ILE A 310 -8.21 -7.50 2.77
N ASP A 311 -8.29 -7.74 4.08
CA ASP A 311 -7.67 -6.88 5.11
C ASP A 311 -6.33 -7.50 5.54
N LEU A 312 -5.24 -6.75 5.39
CA LEU A 312 -3.89 -7.18 5.76
C LEU A 312 -3.21 -6.08 6.58
N PHE A 313 -2.54 -6.45 7.66
CA PHE A 313 -1.80 -5.51 8.48
C PHE A 313 -0.47 -5.17 7.80
N VAL A 314 -0.25 -3.91 7.45
CA VAL A 314 0.93 -3.49 6.67
C VAL A 314 1.75 -2.47 7.45
N ALA A 315 3.03 -2.78 7.64
CA ALA A 315 4.01 -1.87 8.23
C ALA A 315 4.70 -1.05 7.15
N GLY A 316 4.64 0.28 7.29
CA GLY A 316 5.33 1.27 6.48
C GLY A 316 6.74 1.55 7.00
N ASP A 317 7.24 2.77 6.74
CA ASP A 317 8.57 3.22 7.18
C ASP A 317 8.61 3.76 8.62
N LYS A 318 7.46 4.12 9.19
CA LYS A 318 7.34 4.78 10.51
C LYS A 318 6.17 4.31 11.36
N ASP A 319 5.15 3.75 10.72
CA ASP A 319 3.88 3.35 11.28
C ASP A 319 3.39 2.05 10.61
N ALA A 320 2.29 1.52 11.11
CA ALA A 320 1.59 0.40 10.51
C ALA A 320 0.08 0.65 10.55
N GLU A 321 -0.60 0.19 9.52
CA GLU A 321 -2.06 0.25 9.40
C GLU A 321 -2.61 -0.98 8.67
N THR A 322 -3.86 -1.33 8.96
CA THR A 322 -4.55 -2.37 8.19
C THR A 322 -4.95 -1.81 6.84
N TRP A 323 -4.39 -2.39 5.77
CA TRP A 323 -4.75 -2.11 4.40
C TRP A 323 -5.91 -2.99 3.99
N ARG A 324 -6.97 -2.33 3.52
CA ARG A 324 -8.14 -2.97 2.95
C ARG A 324 -8.07 -2.95 1.43
N PHE A 325 -7.83 -4.09 0.82
CA PHE A 325 -7.91 -4.26 -0.62
C PHE A 325 -9.32 -4.69 -1.01
N GLN A 326 -9.85 -4.03 -2.04
CA GLN A 326 -11.09 -4.43 -2.71
C GLN A 326 -10.74 -5.03 -4.07
N VAL A 327 -11.30 -6.20 -4.36
CA VAL A 327 -11.21 -6.80 -5.69
C VAL A 327 -12.28 -6.14 -6.57
N LEU A 328 -11.84 -5.34 -7.54
CA LEU A 328 -12.75 -4.58 -8.42
C LEU A 328 -13.34 -5.47 -9.51
N GLY A 329 -12.54 -6.39 -10.05
CA GLY A 329 -12.99 -7.34 -11.05
C GLY A 329 -11.87 -7.76 -12.00
N GLN A 330 -12.26 -8.43 -13.07
CA GLN A 330 -11.34 -8.77 -14.16
C GLN A 330 -11.33 -7.67 -15.22
N GLU A 331 -10.14 -7.37 -15.73
CA GLU A 331 -9.96 -6.50 -16.89
C GLU A 331 -8.80 -6.96 -17.77
N ASP A 332 -8.96 -6.73 -19.07
CA ASP A 332 -7.90 -6.95 -20.05
C ASP A 332 -7.11 -5.64 -20.20
N ILE A 333 -5.84 -5.66 -19.79
CA ILE A 333 -4.96 -4.49 -19.87
C ILE A 333 -3.93 -4.67 -20.98
N LYS A 334 -3.53 -3.57 -21.60
CA LYS A 334 -2.44 -3.55 -22.58
C LYS A 334 -1.13 -3.20 -21.87
N VAL A 335 -0.17 -4.11 -21.92
CA VAL A 335 1.21 -3.93 -21.46
C VAL A 335 2.16 -4.20 -22.63
N SER A 336 3.46 -3.95 -22.48
CA SER A 336 4.40 -4.06 -23.62
C SER A 336 4.60 -5.51 -24.08
N THR A 337 4.29 -6.50 -23.22
CA THR A 337 4.28 -7.93 -23.58
C THR A 337 3.01 -8.38 -24.31
N GLY A 338 1.98 -7.52 -24.43
CA GLY A 338 0.71 -7.82 -25.10
C GLY A 338 -0.51 -7.44 -24.27
N THR A 339 -1.69 -7.89 -24.70
CA THR A 339 -2.91 -7.79 -23.90
C THR A 339 -2.95 -8.93 -22.89
N VAL A 340 -3.18 -8.61 -21.61
CA VAL A 340 -3.16 -9.58 -20.51
C VAL A 340 -4.46 -9.47 -19.72
N LYS A 341 -5.10 -10.62 -19.46
CA LYS A 341 -6.26 -10.71 -18.56
C LYS A 341 -5.78 -10.67 -17.11
N THR A 342 -6.37 -9.76 -16.33
CA THR A 342 -5.92 -9.48 -14.96
C THR A 342 -7.07 -9.37 -13.99
N TRP A 343 -6.77 -9.55 -12.70
CA TRP A 343 -7.61 -9.11 -11.59
C TRP A 343 -7.09 -7.76 -11.08
N HIS A 344 -7.97 -6.77 -11.02
CA HIS A 344 -7.67 -5.45 -10.47
C HIS A 344 -8.07 -5.38 -9.00
N LEU A 345 -7.08 -5.19 -8.15
CA LEU A 345 -7.24 -4.96 -6.71
C LEU A 345 -6.86 -3.53 -6.40
N ALA A 346 -7.66 -2.86 -5.59
CA ALA A 346 -7.39 -1.47 -5.21
C ALA A 346 -7.55 -1.29 -3.70
N ARG A 347 -6.68 -0.48 -3.11
CA ARG A 347 -6.84 0.03 -1.74
C ARG A 347 -6.76 1.53 -1.73
N LYS A 348 -7.66 2.17 -0.98
CA LYS A 348 -7.62 3.61 -0.70
C LYS A 348 -7.09 3.83 0.72
N PRO A 349 -6.27 4.88 0.97
CA PRO A 349 -5.85 5.24 2.30
C PRO A 349 -7.05 5.54 3.19
N GLN A 350 -6.96 5.17 4.47
CA GLN A 350 -7.97 5.57 5.45
C GLN A 350 -7.93 7.08 5.68
N LEU A 351 -9.04 7.65 6.16
CA LEU A 351 -9.09 9.07 6.49
C LEU A 351 -8.04 9.41 7.56
N GLY A 352 -7.15 10.37 7.24
CA GLY A 352 -6.04 10.76 8.09
C GLY A 352 -4.76 9.92 7.94
N SER A 353 -4.79 8.83 7.16
CA SER A 353 -3.58 8.06 6.81
C SER A 353 -2.65 8.88 5.92
N THR A 354 -1.34 8.70 6.03
CA THR A 354 -0.36 9.30 5.10
C THR A 354 -0.01 8.39 3.93
N GLU A 355 -0.63 7.22 3.88
CA GLU A 355 -0.43 6.25 2.83
C GLU A 355 -1.05 6.68 1.48
N LYS A 356 -0.61 6.01 0.41
CA LYS A 356 -1.01 6.26 -0.98
C LYS A 356 -2.15 5.35 -1.42
N THR A 357 -2.93 5.76 -2.41
CA THR A 357 -3.79 4.80 -3.11
C THR A 357 -2.89 3.82 -3.86
N LEU A 358 -3.22 2.54 -3.82
CA LEU A 358 -2.48 1.50 -4.52
C LEU A 358 -3.46 0.63 -5.32
N ASP A 359 -3.22 0.57 -6.62
CA ASP A 359 -3.87 -0.32 -7.56
C ASP A 359 -2.88 -1.39 -8.04
N ILE A 360 -3.33 -2.63 -8.09
CA ILE A 360 -2.55 -3.81 -8.43
C ILE A 360 -3.32 -4.61 -9.46
N TRP A 361 -2.63 -4.98 -10.55
CA TRP A 361 -3.16 -5.89 -11.56
C TRP A 361 -2.38 -7.20 -11.53
N LEU A 362 -3.04 -8.27 -11.12
CA LEU A 362 -2.45 -9.61 -11.06
C LEU A 362 -2.92 -10.44 -12.25
N ALA A 363 -2.00 -11.14 -12.93
CA ALA A 363 -2.31 -11.93 -14.12
C ALA A 363 -2.33 -13.44 -13.82
N PRO A 364 -3.51 -14.10 -13.67
CA PRO A 364 -3.57 -15.53 -13.33
C PRO A 364 -2.83 -16.43 -14.33
N GLU A 365 -2.93 -16.13 -15.62
CA GLU A 365 -2.28 -16.88 -16.70
C GLU A 365 -0.75 -16.75 -16.67
N GLN A 366 -0.23 -15.72 -16.01
CA GLN A 366 1.21 -15.51 -15.79
C GLN A 366 1.56 -15.79 -14.33
N GLN A 367 1.09 -16.90 -13.76
CA GLN A 367 1.39 -17.30 -12.38
C GLN A 367 1.04 -16.24 -11.33
N TRP A 368 0.03 -15.40 -11.58
CA TRP A 368 -0.40 -14.31 -10.69
C TRP A 368 0.63 -13.19 -10.48
N TYR A 369 1.60 -13.04 -11.39
CA TYR A 369 2.53 -11.92 -11.31
C TYR A 369 1.82 -10.55 -11.36
N PRO A 370 2.34 -9.53 -10.64
CA PRO A 370 1.85 -8.16 -10.75
C PRO A 370 2.30 -7.57 -12.08
N VAL A 371 1.38 -7.46 -13.03
CA VAL A 371 1.68 -6.95 -14.38
C VAL A 371 1.49 -5.44 -14.51
N ARG A 372 0.83 -4.82 -13.54
CA ARG A 372 0.79 -3.37 -13.39
C ARG A 372 0.65 -3.00 -11.92
N LEU A 373 1.30 -1.92 -11.52
CA LEU A 373 1.18 -1.31 -10.20
C LEU A 373 1.01 0.18 -10.37
N ARG A 374 0.04 0.79 -9.69
CA ARG A 374 -0.12 2.25 -9.68
C ARG A 374 -0.23 2.77 -8.26
N PHE A 375 0.67 3.67 -7.92
CA PHE A 375 0.68 4.39 -6.65
C PHE A 375 0.20 5.81 -6.90
N THR A 376 -0.88 6.24 -6.24
CA THR A 376 -1.43 7.59 -6.40
C THR A 376 -1.39 8.32 -5.07
N GLU A 377 -0.72 9.47 -5.07
CA GLU A 377 -0.61 10.40 -3.94
C GLU A 377 -1.94 11.12 -3.69
N LYS A 378 -2.05 11.79 -2.54
CA LYS A 378 -3.28 12.53 -2.16
C LYS A 378 -3.58 13.71 -3.08
N ASP A 379 -2.55 14.31 -3.67
CA ASP A 379 -2.66 15.44 -4.60
C ASP A 379 -2.93 15.00 -6.05
N GLY A 380 -2.98 13.69 -6.30
CA GLY A 380 -3.22 13.12 -7.63
C GLY A 380 -1.96 12.83 -8.43
N ASP A 381 -0.77 13.20 -7.94
CA ASP A 381 0.51 12.73 -8.49
C ASP A 381 0.53 11.19 -8.44
N TYR A 382 1.12 10.54 -9.43
CA TYR A 382 1.15 9.08 -9.49
C TYR A 382 2.45 8.52 -10.03
N LEU A 383 2.69 7.25 -9.71
CA LEU A 383 3.70 6.38 -10.29
C LEU A 383 3.00 5.14 -10.82
N ASP A 384 2.95 4.99 -12.13
CA ASP A 384 2.40 3.84 -12.85
C ASP A 384 3.55 2.98 -13.39
N MET A 385 3.53 1.70 -13.08
CA MET A 385 4.52 0.71 -13.50
C MET A 385 3.79 -0.36 -14.30
N SER A 386 4.03 -0.42 -15.61
CA SER A 386 3.39 -1.38 -16.53
C SER A 386 4.42 -2.40 -17.01
N LEU A 387 4.10 -3.70 -16.96
CA LEU A 387 5.06 -4.76 -17.27
C LEU A 387 5.62 -4.63 -18.69
N SER A 388 6.94 -4.54 -18.79
CA SER A 388 7.65 -4.48 -20.07
C SER A 388 8.36 -5.78 -20.41
N ASN A 389 8.81 -6.54 -19.40
CA ASN A 389 9.40 -7.85 -19.59
C ASN A 389 9.20 -8.75 -18.36
N LEU A 390 8.96 -10.03 -18.59
CA LEU A 390 8.89 -11.05 -17.54
C LEU A 390 9.89 -12.16 -17.87
N LYS A 391 10.81 -12.42 -16.93
CA LYS A 391 11.78 -13.51 -17.01
C LYS A 391 11.68 -14.38 -15.76
N GLN A 392 11.10 -15.57 -15.90
CA GLN A 392 11.12 -16.55 -14.82
C GLN A 392 12.56 -17.02 -14.55
N LEU A 393 12.94 -17.05 -13.29
CA LEU A 393 14.24 -17.52 -12.83
C LEU A 393 14.12 -19.01 -12.50
N VAL A 394 14.99 -19.82 -13.08
CA VAL A 394 15.06 -21.25 -12.75
C VAL A 394 15.61 -21.37 -11.33
N ALA A 395 14.96 -22.17 -10.48
CA ALA A 395 15.48 -22.48 -9.16
C ALA A 395 16.87 -23.11 -9.33
N SER A 396 17.90 -22.54 -8.71
CA SER A 396 19.21 -23.18 -8.66
C SER A 396 19.03 -24.48 -7.90
N ALA A 397 19.12 -25.62 -8.60
CA ALA A 397 19.19 -26.92 -7.93
C ALA A 397 20.41 -26.88 -7.00
N ALA A 398 20.17 -27.09 -5.70
CA ALA A 398 21.28 -27.29 -4.77
C ALA A 398 22.07 -28.52 -5.24
N PRO A 399 23.43 -28.49 -5.25
CA PRO A 399 24.19 -29.71 -5.42
C PRO A 399 23.84 -30.64 -4.26
N GLY A 400 23.36 -31.85 -4.59
CA GLY A 400 23.00 -32.88 -3.62
C GLY A 400 24.17 -33.58 -2.98
#